data_AF-A0A6C0D949-F1
#
_entry.id   AF-A0A6C0D949-F1
#
_cell.length_a   1.000
_cell.length_b   1.000
_cell.length_c   1.000
_cell.angle_alpha   90.00
_cell.angle_beta   90.00
_cell.angle_gamma   90.00
#
_symmetry.space_group_name_H-M   'P 1'
#
loop_
_entity.id
_entity.type
_entity.pdbx_description
1 polymer ?
#
loop_
_entity_poly.entity_id
_entity_poly.type
_entity_poly.pdbx_seq_one_letter_code
_entity_poly.pdbx_strand_id
1 'polypeptide(L)'
;MEYNLEFIQKNLQIKYLNNLVNGGHKLHINVDKINELLIKLDDTVNEYTVTENIAISQNNSQTDFQKQVDTIDYLYLKPWTKLTLIHKIIKIKEFVNNLEIKDETEKDNLKDTLIELIKDKSIKNKVNYDETKGKITSIPKLAFQNSQYTIV
;
A
#
# COMPACT_ATOMS: atom_id res chain seq x y z
N MET A 1 23.07 -2.45 -11.74
CA MET A 1 21.74 -2.15 -12.31
C MET A 1 21.58 -0.64 -12.24
N GLU A 2 21.92 0.03 -13.34
CA GLU A 2 21.65 1.45 -13.63
C GLU A 2 20.16 1.76 -13.41
N TYR A 3 19.67 2.05 -12.20
CA TYR A 3 18.33 2.62 -12.08
C TYR A 3 18.32 3.87 -12.95
N ASN A 4 17.46 3.89 -13.97
CA ASN A 4 17.40 5.01 -14.89
C ASN A 4 16.86 6.22 -14.12
N LEU A 5 17.78 6.99 -13.53
CA LEU A 5 17.49 8.14 -12.69
C LEU A 5 16.61 9.14 -13.44
N GLU A 6 16.76 9.20 -14.76
CA GLU A 6 15.93 10.00 -15.66
C GLU A 6 14.46 9.55 -15.65
N PHE A 7 14.19 8.25 -15.66
CA PHE A 7 12.83 7.70 -15.55
C PHE A 7 12.18 8.03 -14.20
N ILE A 8 12.93 7.91 -13.11
CA ILE A 8 12.44 8.25 -11.77
C ILE A 8 12.16 9.76 -11.68
N GLN A 9 13.05 10.61 -12.20
CA GLN A 9 12.87 12.06 -12.24
C GLN A 9 11.63 12.47 -13.03
N LYS A 10 11.40 11.86 -14.20
CA LYS A 10 10.22 12.12 -15.03
C LYS A 10 8.91 11.74 -14.32
N ASN A 11 8.86 10.58 -13.65
CA ASN A 11 7.69 10.18 -12.88
C ASN A 11 7.38 11.12 -11.70
N LEU A 12 8.42 11.59 -11.01
CA LEU A 12 8.26 12.59 -9.95
C LEU A 12 7.73 13.92 -10.51
N GLN A 13 8.19 14.32 -11.69
CA GLN A 13 7.72 15.53 -12.37
C GLN A 13 6.25 15.43 -12.78
N ILE A 14 5.81 14.30 -13.36
CA ILE A 14 4.40 14.06 -13.69
C ILE A 14 3.52 14.15 -12.44
N LYS A 15 3.94 13.52 -11.34
CA LYS A 15 3.20 13.57 -10.06
C LYS A 15 3.08 14.99 -9.53
N TYR A 16 4.14 15.79 -9.62
CA TYR A 16 4.13 17.19 -9.22
C TYR A 16 3.16 18.02 -10.06
N LEU A 17 3.19 17.89 -11.40
CA LEU A 17 2.30 18.63 -12.30
C LEU A 17 0.83 18.25 -12.09
N ASN A 18 0.52 16.96 -11.89
CA ASN A 18 -0.83 16.52 -11.55
C ASN A 18 -1.36 17.15 -10.26
N ASN A 19 -0.52 17.32 -9.25
CA ASN A 19 -0.90 18.01 -8.02
C ASN A 19 -1.21 19.50 -8.27
N LEU A 20 -0.46 20.16 -9.17
CA LEU A 20 -0.72 21.54 -9.56
C LEU A 20 -2.03 21.68 -10.34
N VAL A 21 -2.32 20.76 -11.27
CA VAL A 21 -3.61 20.72 -11.99
C VAL A 21 -4.77 20.58 -11.02
N ASN A 22 -4.66 19.64 -10.08
CA ASN A 22 -5.67 19.42 -9.05
C ASN A 22 -5.87 20.63 -8.13
N GLY A 23 -4.79 21.33 -7.79
CA GLY A 23 -4.86 22.59 -7.04
C GLY A 23 -5.48 23.73 -7.85
N GLY A 24 -5.10 23.85 -9.13
CA GLY A 24 -5.61 24.86 -10.05
C GLY A 24 -7.11 24.71 -10.31
N HIS A 25 -7.60 23.49 -10.53
CA HIS A 25 -9.03 23.21 -10.66
C HIS A 25 -9.83 23.64 -9.41
N LYS A 26 -9.31 23.37 -8.21
CA LYS A 26 -9.96 23.79 -6.95
C LYS A 26 -10.05 25.32 -6.82
N LEU A 27 -9.10 26.03 -7.41
CA LEU A 27 -9.02 27.49 -7.38
C LEU A 27 -9.58 28.16 -8.65
N HIS A 28 -10.19 27.38 -9.56
CA HIS A 28 -10.69 27.84 -10.87
C HIS A 28 -9.62 28.58 -11.70
N ILE A 29 -8.36 28.17 -11.57
CA ILE A 29 -7.23 28.71 -12.33
C ILE A 29 -7.11 27.95 -13.65
N ASN A 30 -6.82 28.65 -14.74
CA ASN A 30 -6.52 28.02 -16.03
C ASN A 30 -5.24 27.18 -15.92
N VAL A 31 -5.34 25.89 -16.24
CA VAL A 31 -4.26 24.89 -16.17
C VAL A 31 -3.88 24.34 -17.55
N ASP A 32 -4.33 24.97 -18.64
CA ASP A 32 -4.17 24.45 -20.01
C ASP A 32 -2.69 24.24 -20.37
N LYS A 33 -1.84 25.21 -20.00
CA LYS A 33 -0.38 25.10 -20.18
C LYS A 33 0.24 23.96 -19.36
N ILE A 34 -0.32 23.61 -18.21
CA ILE A 34 0.17 22.50 -17.37
C ILE A 34 -0.25 21.17 -18.00
N ASN A 35 -1.46 21.08 -18.54
CA ASN A 35 -1.95 19.91 -19.28
C ASN A 35 -1.14 19.66 -20.55
N GLU A 36 -0.78 20.70 -21.30
CA GLU A 36 0.11 20.57 -22.47
C GLU A 36 1.50 20.02 -22.11
N LEU A 37 2.04 20.41 -20.95
CA LEU A 37 3.32 19.88 -20.46
C LEU A 37 3.21 18.42 -20.00
N LEU A 38 2.08 18.04 -19.39
CA LEU A 38 1.80 16.66 -18.99
C LEU A 38 1.76 15.73 -20.20
N ILE A 39 1.09 16.12 -21.28
CA ILE A 39 0.99 15.31 -22.51
C ILE A 39 2.39 15.03 -23.09
N LYS A 40 3.24 16.06 -23.19
CA LYS A 40 4.62 15.91 -23.70
C LYS A 40 5.48 14.97 -22.84
N LEU A 41 5.29 15.00 -21.52
CA LEU A 41 6.01 14.14 -20.59
C LEU A 41 5.51 12.70 -20.65
N ASP A 42 4.22 12.49 -20.84
CA ASP A 42 3.59 11.16 -20.91
C ASP A 42 3.98 10.41 -22.19
N ASP A 43 4.01 11.12 -23.33
CA ASP A 43 4.51 10.58 -24.61
C ASP A 43 5.96 10.09 -24.48
N THR A 44 6.79 10.80 -23.72
CA THR A 44 8.19 10.45 -23.49
C THR A 44 8.34 9.24 -22.56
N VAL A 45 7.48 9.09 -21.55
CA VAL A 45 7.52 7.97 -20.59
C VAL A 45 7.05 6.66 -21.23
N ASN A 46 6.05 6.73 -22.13
CA ASN A 46 5.59 5.56 -22.87
C ASN A 46 6.70 4.91 -23.72
N GLU A 47 7.61 5.70 -24.28
CA GLU A 47 8.75 5.21 -25.06
C GLU A 47 9.76 4.37 -24.23
N TYR A 48 9.94 4.71 -22.94
CA TYR A 48 10.76 3.90 -22.01
C TYR A 48 10.09 2.56 -21.67
N THR A 49 8.76 2.55 -21.48
CA THR A 49 8.02 1.31 -21.14
C THR A 49 8.00 0.29 -22.28
N VAL A 50 7.99 0.74 -23.55
CA VAL A 50 8.05 -0.15 -24.71
C VAL A 50 9.46 -0.75 -24.86
N THR A 51 10.51 0.03 -24.60
CA THR A 51 11.90 -0.42 -24.74
C THR A 51 12.31 -1.40 -23.63
N GLU A 52 11.82 -1.22 -22.40
CA GLU A 52 12.03 -2.19 -21.31
C GLU A 52 11.27 -3.51 -21.55
N ASN A 53 10.05 -3.47 -22.09
CA ASN A 53 9.25 -4.68 -22.34
C ASN A 53 9.86 -5.62 -23.41
N ILE A 54 10.64 -5.09 -24.36
CA ILE A 54 11.35 -5.91 -25.37
C ILE A 54 12.58 -6.59 -24.76
N ALA A 55 13.27 -5.96 -23.80
CA ALA A 55 14.43 -6.54 -23.13
C ALA A 55 14.07 -7.64 -22.10
N ILE A 56 12.87 -7.57 -21.53
CA ILE A 56 12.40 -8.53 -20.50
C ILE A 56 12.02 -9.90 -21.11
N SER A 57 11.62 -9.97 -22.38
CA SER A 57 11.23 -11.24 -23.02
C SER A 57 12.39 -12.18 -23.39
N GLN A 58 13.66 -11.78 -23.23
CA GLN A 58 14.80 -12.63 -23.63
C GLN A 58 15.68 -13.14 -22.48
N ASN A 59 15.46 -12.76 -21.22
CA ASN A 59 16.27 -13.25 -20.12
C ASN A 59 15.44 -14.05 -19.12
N ASN A 60 15.41 -15.36 -19.36
CA ASN A 60 14.99 -16.38 -18.42
C ASN A 60 16.00 -16.41 -17.27
N SER A 61 15.83 -15.55 -16.28
CA SER A 61 16.57 -15.55 -15.02
C SER A 61 15.72 -14.92 -13.94
N GLN A 62 15.28 -15.78 -13.01
CA GLN A 62 14.64 -15.50 -11.73
C GLN A 62 14.96 -14.08 -11.22
N THR A 63 14.02 -13.15 -11.44
CA THR A 63 14.27 -11.71 -11.44
C THR A 63 14.33 -11.12 -10.03
N ASP A 64 15.08 -10.02 -9.87
CA ASP A 64 15.21 -9.25 -8.63
C ASP A 64 13.89 -8.76 -8.00
N PHE A 65 12.76 -8.92 -8.70
CA PHE A 65 11.42 -8.81 -8.14
C PHE A 65 11.18 -9.80 -6.98
N GLN A 66 11.66 -11.03 -7.10
CA GLN A 66 11.54 -12.02 -6.02
C GLN A 66 12.36 -11.59 -4.79
N LYS A 67 13.57 -11.04 -4.98
CA LYS A 67 14.39 -10.48 -3.89
C LYS A 67 13.77 -9.24 -3.26
N GLN A 68 13.09 -8.39 -4.04
CA GLN A 68 12.40 -7.20 -3.49
C GLN A 68 11.17 -7.58 -2.66
N VAL A 69 10.41 -8.59 -3.09
CA VAL A 69 9.32 -9.17 -2.29
C VAL A 69 9.86 -9.74 -0.98
N ASP A 70 10.99 -10.46 -1.03
CA ASP A 70 11.64 -10.99 0.17
C ASP A 70 12.12 -9.88 1.14
N THR A 71 12.52 -8.70 0.64
CA THR A 71 12.90 -7.56 1.51
C THR A 71 11.73 -6.85 2.19
N ILE A 72 10.54 -6.83 1.58
CA ILE A 72 9.36 -6.20 2.19
C ILE A 72 8.84 -7.07 3.34
N ASP A 73 8.88 -8.39 3.19
CA ASP A 73 8.41 -9.31 4.23
C ASP A 73 9.22 -9.17 5.52
N TYR A 74 10.52 -8.91 5.43
CA TYR A 74 11.38 -8.63 6.59
C TYR A 74 10.92 -7.43 7.43
N LEU A 75 10.22 -6.45 6.84
CA LEU A 75 9.68 -5.30 7.58
C LEU A 75 8.60 -5.73 8.58
N TYR A 76 7.95 -6.86 8.32
CA TYR A 76 6.88 -7.42 9.13
C TYR A 76 7.36 -8.56 10.03
N LEU A 77 8.55 -9.14 9.84
CA LEU A 77 9.14 -10.16 10.73
C LEU A 77 9.68 -9.58 12.05
N LYS A 78 9.02 -8.54 12.58
CA LYS A 78 9.37 -7.86 13.83
C LYS A 78 8.27 -8.08 14.86
N PRO A 79 8.60 -8.08 16.16
CA PRO A 79 7.59 -8.07 17.22
C PRO A 79 6.53 -7.01 17.00
N TRP A 80 5.27 -7.35 17.28
CA TRP A 80 4.13 -6.42 17.14
C TRP A 80 4.39 -5.08 17.83
N THR A 81 5.02 -5.11 19.00
CA THR A 81 5.38 -3.90 19.76
C THR A 81 6.33 -2.97 18.98
N LYS A 82 7.23 -3.53 18.16
CA LYS A 82 8.22 -2.81 17.35
C LYS A 82 7.72 -2.38 15.98
N LEU A 83 6.55 -2.86 15.53
CA LEU A 83 5.94 -2.40 14.29
C LEU A 83 5.47 -0.95 14.40
N THR A 84 5.68 -0.19 13.32
CA THR A 84 5.16 1.18 13.19
C THR A 84 3.65 1.16 13.13
N LEU A 85 3.01 2.31 13.40
CA LEU A 85 1.56 2.43 13.32
C LEU A 85 1.03 2.03 11.93
N ILE A 86 1.73 2.43 10.87
CA ILE A 86 1.37 2.13 9.48
C ILE A 86 1.41 0.62 9.23
N HIS A 87 2.48 -0.07 9.64
CA HIS A 87 2.58 -1.52 9.48
C HIS A 87 1.48 -2.27 10.24
N LYS A 88 1.14 -1.81 11.46
CA LYS A 88 0.03 -2.36 12.24
C LYS A 88 -1.32 -2.22 11.54
N ILE A 89 -1.58 -1.06 10.94
CA ILE A 89 -2.81 -0.82 10.15
C ILE A 89 -2.88 -1.76 8.95
N ILE A 90 -1.78 -1.92 8.21
CA ILE A 90 -1.72 -2.84 7.06
C ILE A 90 -2.06 -4.26 7.50
N LYS A 91 -1.43 -4.74 8.58
CA LYS A 91 -1.66 -6.11 9.08
C LYS A 91 -3.07 -6.34 9.62
N ILE A 92 -3.73 -5.33 10.16
CA ILE A 92 -5.15 -5.43 10.54
C ILE A 92 -6.06 -5.50 9.32
N LYS A 93 -5.81 -4.71 8.29
CA LYS A 93 -6.57 -4.79 7.04
C LYS A 93 -6.42 -6.17 6.40
N GLU A 94 -5.20 -6.72 6.36
CA GLU A 94 -4.95 -8.09 5.90
C GLU A 94 -5.69 -9.13 6.75
N PHE A 95 -5.64 -8.99 8.08
CA PHE A 95 -6.33 -9.90 8.99
C PHE A 95 -7.83 -9.90 8.76
N VAL A 96 -8.48 -8.73 8.74
CA VAL A 96 -9.92 -8.61 8.51
C VAL A 96 -10.31 -9.10 7.12
N ASN A 97 -9.47 -8.86 6.11
CA ASN A 97 -9.70 -9.36 4.75
C ASN A 97 -9.77 -10.88 4.68
N ASN A 98 -8.97 -11.57 5.52
CA ASN A 98 -8.95 -13.03 5.61
C ASN A 98 -10.07 -13.62 6.49
N LEU A 99 -10.86 -12.78 7.19
CA LEU A 99 -12.03 -13.26 7.92
C LEU A 99 -13.16 -13.58 6.93
N GLU A 100 -13.92 -14.64 7.24
CA GLU A 100 -15.09 -15.08 6.47
C GLU A 100 -16.31 -14.16 6.73
N ILE A 101 -16.19 -12.88 6.40
CA ILE A 101 -17.27 -11.89 6.46
C ILE A 101 -17.81 -11.69 5.04
N LYS A 102 -19.11 -11.93 4.84
CA LYS A 102 -19.77 -11.82 3.52
C LYS A 102 -20.16 -10.39 3.15
N ASP A 103 -20.47 -9.56 4.14
CA ASP A 103 -20.83 -8.16 3.93
C ASP A 103 -19.57 -7.29 3.96
N GLU A 104 -19.25 -6.66 2.83
CA GLU A 104 -18.11 -5.74 2.70
C GLU A 104 -18.27 -4.51 3.59
N THR A 105 -19.51 -4.06 3.86
CA THR A 105 -19.78 -2.91 4.74
C THR A 105 -19.44 -3.23 6.19
N GLU A 106 -19.85 -4.41 6.66
CA GLU A 106 -19.50 -4.92 7.99
C GLU A 106 -17.97 -5.10 8.12
N LYS A 107 -17.35 -5.59 7.05
CA LYS A 107 -15.90 -5.77 6.96
C LYS A 107 -15.14 -4.45 7.06
N ASP A 108 -15.60 -3.42 6.38
CA ASP A 108 -14.99 -2.08 6.41
C ASP A 108 -15.19 -1.40 7.77
N ASN A 109 -16.39 -1.48 8.35
CA ASN A 109 -16.66 -0.99 9.70
C ASN A 109 -15.73 -1.67 10.73
N LEU A 110 -15.50 -2.97 10.59
CA LEU A 110 -14.59 -3.70 11.47
C LEU A 110 -13.13 -3.26 11.30
N LYS A 111 -12.68 -3.01 10.06
CA LYS A 111 -11.33 -2.47 9.80
C LYS A 111 -11.16 -1.13 10.50
N ASP A 112 -12.12 -0.22 10.32
CA ASP A 112 -12.03 1.12 10.88
C ASP A 112 -12.03 1.11 12.40
N THR A 113 -12.90 0.31 13.01
CA THR A 113 -12.95 0.16 14.47
C THR A 113 -11.63 -0.40 15.03
N LEU A 114 -11.05 -1.43 14.40
CA LEU A 114 -9.77 -1.99 14.82
C LEU A 114 -8.60 -1.01 14.62
N ILE A 115 -8.65 -0.19 13.57
CA ILE A 115 -7.65 0.86 13.31
C ILE A 115 -7.71 1.94 14.39
N GLU A 116 -8.90 2.38 14.80
CA GLU A 116 -9.08 3.33 15.90
C GLU A 116 -8.50 2.79 17.20
N LEU A 117 -8.78 1.54 17.55
CA LEU A 117 -8.26 0.92 18.76
C LEU A 117 -6.72 0.79 18.78
N ILE A 118 -6.08 0.68 17.61
CA ILE A 118 -4.62 0.73 17.51
C ILE A 118 -4.09 2.15 17.72
N LYS A 119 -4.74 3.16 17.13
CA LYS A 119 -4.38 4.58 17.30
C LYS A 119 -4.48 4.97 18.78
N ASP A 120 -5.53 4.53 19.46
CA ASP A 120 -5.78 4.77 20.88
C ASP A 120 -4.90 3.93 21.81
N LYS A 121 -4.00 3.10 21.25
CA LYS A 121 -3.08 2.22 21.97
C LYS A 121 -3.76 1.18 22.88
N SER A 122 -5.09 1.02 22.80
CA SER A 122 -5.86 0.13 23.68
C SER A 122 -5.63 -1.37 23.37
N ILE A 123 -5.05 -1.67 22.21
CA ILE A 123 -4.72 -3.01 21.72
C ILE A 123 -3.22 -3.33 21.78
N LYS A 124 -2.36 -2.38 22.22
CA LYS A 124 -0.89 -2.42 22.05
C LYS A 124 -0.19 -3.76 22.36
N ASN A 125 -0.66 -4.50 23.37
CA ASN A 125 -0.03 -5.74 23.84
C ASN A 125 -0.95 -6.97 23.79
N LYS A 126 -2.10 -6.87 23.12
CA LYS A 126 -3.07 -7.98 23.11
C LYS A 126 -3.15 -8.68 21.76
N VAL A 127 -2.56 -8.18 20.68
CA VAL A 127 -2.60 -8.87 19.38
C VAL A 127 -1.65 -10.06 19.38
N ASN A 128 -2.17 -11.26 19.09
CA ASN A 128 -1.34 -12.42 18.86
C ASN A 128 -0.80 -12.33 17.43
N TYR A 129 0.51 -12.15 17.33
CA TYR A 129 1.22 -11.90 16.08
C TYR A 129 2.32 -12.96 15.91
N ASP A 130 2.29 -13.68 14.80
CA ASP A 130 3.34 -14.60 14.40
C ASP A 130 4.47 -13.81 13.73
N GLU A 131 5.55 -13.59 14.48
CA GLU A 131 6.73 -12.87 14.02
C GLU A 131 7.49 -13.60 12.91
N THR A 132 7.35 -14.93 12.82
CA THR A 132 8.03 -15.74 11.80
C THR A 132 7.33 -15.68 10.45
N LYS A 133 6.03 -15.39 10.45
CA LYS A 133 5.20 -15.29 9.24
C LYS A 133 4.72 -13.87 8.95
N GLY A 134 4.97 -12.93 9.85
CA GLY A 134 4.51 -11.55 9.75
C GLY A 134 2.98 -11.41 9.71
N LYS A 135 2.25 -12.27 10.44
CA LYS A 135 0.78 -12.39 10.36
C LYS A 135 0.13 -12.32 11.74
N ILE A 136 -1.03 -11.68 11.81
CA ILE A 136 -1.89 -11.72 13.00
C ILE A 136 -2.60 -13.07 13.04
N THR A 137 -2.46 -13.81 14.14
CA THR A 137 -3.14 -15.10 14.34
C THR A 137 -4.49 -14.90 15.01
N SER A 138 -4.58 -13.99 15.98
CA SER A 138 -5.84 -13.65 16.64
C SER A 138 -5.77 -12.32 17.36
N ILE A 139 -6.93 -11.65 17.50
CA ILE A 139 -7.09 -10.49 18.35
C ILE A 139 -8.02 -10.91 19.52
N PRO A 140 -7.53 -11.04 20.77
CA PRO A 140 -8.31 -11.50 21.92
C PRO A 140 -9.54 -10.63 22.26
N LYS A 141 -9.50 -9.35 21.90
CA LYS A 141 -10.66 -8.45 22.02
C LYS A 141 -11.71 -8.68 20.93
N LEU A 142 -11.40 -9.48 19.91
CA LEU A 142 -12.32 -9.76 18.81
C LEU A 142 -13.02 -11.10 19.09
N ALA A 143 -14.30 -11.06 19.43
CA ALA A 143 -15.13 -12.23 19.61
C ALA A 143 -16.03 -12.43 18.39
N PHE A 144 -16.11 -13.66 17.90
CA PHE A 144 -17.09 -14.02 16.89
C PHE A 144 -18.36 -14.49 17.59
N GLN A 145 -19.43 -13.70 17.53
CA GLN A 145 -20.73 -13.99 18.14
C GLN A 145 -21.85 -13.69 17.14
N ASN A 146 -22.85 -14.57 17.04
CA ASN A 146 -24.01 -14.40 16.16
C ASN A 146 -23.65 -14.19 14.67
N SER A 147 -22.64 -14.90 14.17
CA SER A 147 -22.12 -14.75 12.81
C SER A 147 -21.50 -13.37 12.51
N GLN A 148 -21.21 -12.58 13.54
CA GLN A 148 -20.64 -11.25 13.44
C GLN A 148 -19.41 -11.13 14.35
N TYR A 149 -18.48 -10.27 13.96
CA TYR A 149 -17.30 -9.99 14.77
C TYR A 149 -17.57 -8.77 15.66
N THR A 150 -17.50 -8.97 16.98
CA THR A 150 -17.73 -7.94 17.98
C THR A 150 -16.48 -7.71 18.82
N ILE A 151 -16.30 -6.48 19.29
CA ILE A 151 -15.19 -6.13 20.18
C ILE A 151 -15.67 -6.20 21.64
N VAL A 152 -14.99 -7.00 22.45
CA VAL A 152 -15.28 -7.26 23.88
C VAL A 152 -14.19 -6.70 24.78
#